data_AF-A0A318EL54-F1
#
_entry.id   AF-A0A318EL54-F1
#
_cell.length_a   1.000
_cell.length_b   1.000
_cell.length_c   1.000
_cell.angle_alpha   90.00
_cell.angle_beta   90.00
_cell.angle_gamma   90.00
#
_symmetry.space_group_name_H-M   'P 1'
#
loop_
_entity.id
_entity.type
_entity.pdbx_description
1 polymer ?
#
loop_
_entity_poly.entity_id
_entity_poly.type
_entity_poly.pdbx_seq_one_letter_code
_entity_poly.pdbx_strand_id
1 'polypeptide(L)'
;MWYEVIEKTEFLRRLYNKIPDLNNIEILEIQLCESGDRVKLSLFLPILIDNLPLKWKQLKYNSAIIDLELFVISSILLESKKSKLIADIHIEKTNQDTIILKCAGAINMEVCAEVGIIQEIRGCKISEMS
;
A
#
# COMPACT_ATOMS: atom_id res chain seq x y z
N MET A 1 5.81 -12.93 0.84
CA MET A 1 5.38 -11.80 -0.01
C MET A 1 4.60 -10.81 0.85
N TRP A 2 4.54 -9.51 0.51
CA TRP A 2 3.97 -8.48 1.40
C TRP A 2 2.53 -8.80 1.86
N TYR A 3 1.72 -9.38 0.97
CA TYR A 3 0.33 -9.73 1.23
C TYR A 3 0.12 -10.96 2.13
N GLU A 4 1.20 -11.64 2.52
CA GLU A 4 1.19 -12.71 3.53
C GLU A 4 1.48 -12.17 4.93
N VAL A 5 2.07 -10.97 5.01
CA VAL A 5 2.39 -10.28 6.27
C VAL A 5 1.23 -9.39 6.71
N ILE A 6 0.47 -8.86 5.75
CA ILE A 6 -0.66 -7.96 5.96
C ILE A 6 -1.98 -8.75 6.01
N GLU A 7 -2.87 -8.34 6.91
CA GLU A 7 -4.21 -8.91 7.06
C GLU A 7 -5.20 -8.39 6.00
N LYS A 8 -6.31 -9.13 5.80
CA LYS A 8 -7.41 -8.82 4.88
C LYS A 8 -7.01 -8.70 3.40
N THR A 9 -6.03 -9.47 2.96
CA THR A 9 -5.53 -9.49 1.57
C THR A 9 -6.37 -10.33 0.61
N GLU A 10 -7.44 -10.98 1.09
CA GLU A 10 -8.32 -11.84 0.28
C GLU A 10 -8.94 -11.13 -0.93
N PHE A 11 -9.23 -9.83 -0.80
CA PHE A 11 -9.75 -9.05 -1.92
C PHE A 11 -8.73 -8.91 -3.06
N LEU A 12 -7.43 -8.87 -2.77
CA LEU A 12 -6.39 -8.81 -3.79
C LEU A 12 -6.37 -10.08 -4.63
N ARG A 13 -6.53 -11.25 -4.00
CA ARG A 13 -6.61 -12.55 -4.69
C ARG A 13 -7.80 -12.64 -5.64
N ARG A 14 -8.86 -11.87 -5.38
CA ARG A 14 -10.03 -11.79 -6.28
C ARG A 14 -9.83 -10.84 -7.45
N LEU A 15 -8.94 -9.84 -7.31
CA LEU A 15 -8.66 -8.84 -8.34
C LEU A 15 -7.53 -9.27 -9.27
N TYR A 16 -6.49 -9.91 -8.72
CA TYR A 16 -5.26 -10.24 -9.43
C TYR A 16 -5.01 -11.75 -9.40
N ASN A 17 -4.74 -12.33 -10.57
CA ASN A 17 -4.28 -13.71 -10.70
C ASN A 17 -2.91 -13.89 -10.05
N LYS A 18 -2.07 -12.85 -10.15
CA LYS A 18 -0.82 -12.71 -9.40
C LYS A 18 -0.82 -11.36 -8.69
N ILE A 19 -0.85 -11.39 -7.35
CA ILE A 19 -0.82 -10.15 -6.56
C ILE A 19 0.48 -9.40 -6.91
N PRO A 20 0.38 -8.11 -7.27
CA PRO A 20 1.54 -7.35 -7.69
C PRO A 20 2.50 -7.08 -6.53
N ASP A 21 3.78 -7.03 -6.85
CA ASP A 21 4.79 -6.47 -5.97
C ASP A 21 4.59 -4.96 -5.86
N LEU A 22 4.98 -4.36 -4.74
CA LEU A 22 4.84 -2.93 -4.50
C LEU A 22 6.05 -2.15 -5.01
N ASN A 23 6.43 -2.36 -6.28
CA ASN A 23 7.50 -1.62 -6.93
C ASN A 23 6.93 -0.43 -7.72
N ASN A 24 7.61 0.71 -7.68
CA ASN A 24 7.22 1.94 -8.38
C ASN A 24 5.77 2.36 -8.09
N ILE A 25 5.39 2.33 -6.82
CA ILE A 25 4.04 2.65 -6.32
C ILE A 25 3.96 4.14 -6.02
N GLU A 26 2.88 4.77 -6.47
CA GLU A 26 2.56 6.14 -6.08
C GLU A 26 1.87 6.13 -4.71
N ILE A 27 2.49 6.80 -3.74
CA ILE A 27 1.95 7.02 -2.42
C ILE A 27 1.10 8.29 -2.47
N LEU A 28 -0.21 8.13 -2.45
CA LEU A 28 -1.17 9.23 -2.51
C LEU A 28 -1.25 9.98 -1.18
N GLU A 29 -1.07 9.27 -0.07
CA GLU A 29 -1.20 9.82 1.29
C GLU A 29 -0.37 9.02 2.29
N ILE A 30 0.26 9.75 3.22
CA ILE A 30 0.84 9.20 4.45
C ILE A 30 0.25 9.99 5.61
N GLN A 31 -0.41 9.31 6.55
CA GLN A 31 -1.03 9.94 7.72
C GLN A 31 -0.55 9.29 9.00
N LEU A 32 0.08 10.08 9.89
CA LEU A 32 0.29 9.68 11.27
C LEU A 32 -0.96 10.02 12.09
N CYS A 33 -1.51 9.03 12.75
CA CYS A 33 -2.71 9.11 13.57
C CYS A 33 -2.36 8.82 15.04
N GLU A 34 -3.25 9.22 15.95
CA GLU A 34 -3.23 8.76 17.35
C GLU A 34 -1.84 8.94 18.01
N SER A 35 -1.29 10.15 17.89
CA SER A 35 0.03 10.53 18.42
C SER A 35 1.19 9.66 17.92
N GLY A 36 1.02 9.02 16.75
CA GLY A 36 2.03 8.18 16.11
C GLY A 36 1.81 6.68 16.27
N ASP A 37 0.79 6.23 17.02
CA ASP A 37 0.51 4.81 17.24
C ASP A 37 -0.16 4.11 16.03
N ARG A 38 -0.56 4.89 15.03
CA ARG A 38 -1.08 4.38 13.77
C ARG A 38 -0.53 5.15 12.58
N VAL A 39 -0.16 4.44 11.52
CA VAL A 39 0.20 5.01 10.22
C VAL A 39 -0.79 4.53 9.16
N LYS A 40 -1.33 5.45 8.36
CA LYS A 40 -2.14 5.15 7.18
C LYS A 40 -1.37 5.47 5.91
N LEU A 41 -1.47 4.58 4.93
CA LEU A 41 -0.87 4.72 3.61
C LEU A 41 -1.93 4.46 2.53
N SER A 42 -2.14 5.44 1.66
CA SER A 42 -3.00 5.28 0.48
C SER A 42 -2.10 5.05 -0.74
N LEU A 43 -2.15 3.86 -1.31
CA LEU A 43 -1.23 3.39 -2.35
C LEU A 43 -1.96 3.19 -3.68
N PHE A 44 -1.52 3.87 -4.74
CA PHE A 44 -2.02 3.60 -6.09
C PHE A 44 -1.22 2.47 -6.73
N LEU A 45 -1.90 1.39 -7.12
CA LEU A 45 -1.31 0.29 -7.87
C LEU A 45 -1.44 0.53 -9.38
N PRO A 46 -0.37 0.93 -10.10
CA PRO A 46 -0.42 1.24 -11.53
C PRO A 46 -0.48 -0.02 -12.42
N ILE A 47 -1.23 -1.04 -11.98
CA ILE A 47 -1.29 -2.37 -12.59
C ILE A 47 -2.75 -2.70 -12.90
N LEU A 48 -2.97 -3.17 -14.13
CA LEU A 48 -4.30 -3.56 -14.59
C LEU A 48 -4.84 -4.73 -13.78
N ILE A 49 -6.10 -4.63 -13.40
CA ILE A 49 -6.82 -5.68 -12.68
C ILE A 49 -7.21 -6.79 -13.66
N ASP A 50 -6.80 -8.03 -13.36
CA ASP A 50 -7.15 -9.21 -14.16
C ASP A 50 -8.66 -9.50 -14.10
N ASN A 51 -9.22 -9.44 -12.89
CA ASN A 51 -10.58 -9.85 -12.58
C ASN A 51 -11.41 -8.66 -12.10
N LEU A 52 -11.80 -7.80 -13.04
CA LEU A 52 -12.55 -6.58 -12.74
C LEU A 52 -13.97 -6.86 -12.20
N PRO A 53 -14.33 -6.33 -11.01
CA PRO A 53 -15.71 -6.37 -10.53
C PRO A 53 -16.67 -5.64 -11.48
N LEU A 54 -17.91 -6.13 -11.60
CA LEU A 54 -18.90 -5.56 -12.53
C LEU A 54 -19.13 -4.05 -12.30
N LYS A 55 -19.21 -3.64 -11.03
CA LYS A 55 -19.35 -2.21 -10.65
C LYS A 55 -18.19 -1.36 -11.17
N TRP A 56 -16.97 -1.89 -11.13
CA TRP A 56 -15.76 -1.18 -11.57
C TRP A 56 -15.69 -1.10 -13.09
N LYS A 57 -16.13 -2.16 -13.80
CA LYS A 57 -16.27 -2.14 -15.27
C LYS A 57 -17.22 -1.02 -15.73
N GLN A 58 -18.38 -0.88 -15.07
CA GLN A 58 -19.37 0.16 -15.40
C GLN A 58 -18.80 1.58 -15.22
N LEU A 59 -17.93 1.77 -14.21
CA LEU A 59 -17.25 3.03 -13.93
C LEU A 59 -15.96 3.22 -14.76
N LYS A 60 -15.63 2.26 -15.64
CA LYS A 60 -14.40 2.25 -16.45
C LYS A 60 -13.11 2.30 -15.61
N TYR A 61 -13.15 1.76 -14.40
CA TYR A 61 -11.97 1.54 -13.57
C TYR A 61 -11.21 0.32 -14.07
N ASN A 62 -9.89 0.39 -13.99
CA ASN A 62 -8.98 -0.65 -14.47
C ASN A 62 -7.79 -0.90 -13.53
N SER A 63 -7.67 -0.16 -12.43
CA SER A 63 -6.61 -0.24 -11.43
C SER A 63 -7.21 -0.05 -10.03
N ALA A 64 -6.39 -0.21 -8.99
CA ALA A 64 -6.79 -0.14 -7.60
C ALA A 64 -5.95 0.86 -6.79
N ILE A 65 -6.61 1.46 -5.80
CA ILE A 65 -5.98 2.13 -4.66
C ILE A 65 -6.18 1.25 -3.44
N ILE A 66 -5.12 1.05 -2.66
CA ILE A 66 -5.13 0.28 -1.42
C ILE A 66 -4.88 1.23 -0.26
N ASP A 67 -5.78 1.20 0.71
CA ASP A 67 -5.61 1.91 1.97
C ASP A 67 -5.11 0.92 3.02
N LEU A 68 -3.82 1.01 3.33
CA LEU A 68 -3.09 0.17 4.28
C LEU A 68 -2.94 0.93 5.61
N GLU A 69 -3.21 0.26 6.71
CA GLU A 69 -2.97 0.80 8.05
C GLU A 69 -2.02 -0.11 8.84
N LEU A 70 -1.07 0.52 9.53
CA LEU A 70 -0.17 -0.10 10.50
C LEU A 70 -0.51 0.40 11.90
N PHE A 71 -0.54 -0.50 12.88
CA PHE A 71 -0.92 -0.22 14.27
C PHE A 71 0.16 -0.67 15.25
N VAL A 72 0.10 -0.13 16.47
CA VAL A 72 1.06 -0.42 17.54
C VAL A 72 2.47 -0.11 17.04
N ILE A 73 2.65 1.15 16.62
CA ILE A 73 3.89 1.61 16.01
C ILE A 73 4.97 1.72 17.08
N SER A 74 6.04 0.96 16.93
CA SER A 74 7.21 1.04 17.81
C SER A 74 8.23 2.07 17.34
N SER A 75 8.31 2.30 16.01
CA SER A 75 9.16 3.35 15.45
C SER A 75 8.70 3.77 14.06
N ILE A 76 8.89 5.05 13.76
CA ILE A 76 8.77 5.60 12.41
C ILE A 76 9.97 6.50 12.10
N LEU A 77 10.57 6.27 10.94
CA LEU A 77 11.54 7.16 10.31
C LEU A 77 10.95 7.62 8.98
N LEU A 78 10.95 8.93 8.71
CA LEU A 78 10.48 9.48 7.45
C LEU A 78 11.43 10.59 6.99
N GLU A 79 11.93 10.44 5.77
CA GLU A 79 12.79 11.40 5.08
C GLU A 79 12.23 11.63 3.67
N SER A 80 11.95 12.90 3.33
CA SER A 80 11.45 13.28 2.01
C SER A 80 12.54 13.92 1.15
N LYS A 81 12.58 13.57 -0.14
CA LYS A 81 13.36 14.25 -1.17
C LYS A 81 12.44 15.07 -2.08
N LYS A 82 12.96 16.09 -2.78
CA LYS A 82 12.18 16.89 -3.73
C LYS A 82 11.84 16.05 -4.98
N SER A 83 10.71 15.35 -4.98
CA SER A 83 10.17 14.64 -6.15
C SER A 83 8.72 14.17 -5.95
N LYS A 84 8.09 13.66 -7.02
CA LYS A 84 6.79 12.95 -6.96
C LYS A 84 6.87 11.77 -5.99
N LEU A 85 5.81 11.50 -5.22
CA LEU A 85 5.72 10.47 -4.18
C LEU A 85 5.68 9.04 -4.74
N ILE A 86 6.72 8.65 -5.47
CA ILE A 86 6.88 7.30 -6.02
C ILE A 86 7.95 6.58 -5.20
N ALA A 87 7.66 5.35 -4.79
CA ALA A 87 8.59 4.52 -4.02
C ALA A 87 8.42 3.03 -4.32
N ASP A 88 9.51 2.30 -4.14
CA ASP A 88 9.47 0.85 -3.94
C ASP A 88 9.15 0.58 -2.47
N ILE A 89 8.15 -0.26 -2.21
CA ILE A 89 7.68 -0.58 -0.86
C ILE A 89 7.96 -2.05 -0.60
N HIS A 90 8.70 -2.32 0.46
CA HIS A 90 8.97 -3.66 0.97
C HIS A 90 8.30 -3.83 2.33
N ILE A 91 7.60 -4.95 2.51
CA ILE A 91 6.94 -5.28 3.78
C ILE A 91 7.33 -6.70 4.14
N GLU A 92 7.89 -6.85 5.33
CA GLU A 92 8.33 -8.14 5.87
C GLU A 92 7.94 -8.29 7.34
N LYS A 93 7.85 -9.54 7.79
CA LYS A 93 7.70 -9.87 9.21
C LYS A 93 9.03 -10.38 9.73
N THR A 94 9.47 -9.86 10.87
CA THR A 94 10.68 -10.33 11.54
C THR A 94 10.42 -11.64 12.29
N ASN A 95 11.50 -12.27 12.75
CA ASN A 95 11.42 -13.45 13.63
C ASN A 95 10.75 -13.15 15.00
N GLN A 96 10.58 -11.88 15.35
CA GLN A 96 9.95 -11.42 16.60
C GLN A 96 8.50 -10.97 16.38
N ASP A 97 7.89 -11.35 15.26
CA ASP A 97 6.51 -11.04 14.89
C ASP A 97 6.23 -9.54 14.64
N THR A 98 7.28 -8.73 14.51
CA THR A 98 7.18 -7.31 14.12
C THR A 98 7.10 -7.18 12.60
N ILE A 99 6.21 -6.32 12.12
CA ILE A 99 6.12 -5.91 10.72
C ILE A 99 7.08 -4.74 10.50
N ILE A 100 7.91 -4.85 9.47
CA ILE A 100 8.76 -3.76 8.99
C ILE A 100 8.29 -3.38 7.59
N LEU A 101 7.87 -2.13 7.42
CA LEU A 101 7.57 -1.52 6.13
C LEU A 101 8.67 -0.53 5.78
N LYS A 102 9.28 -0.70 4.61
CA LYS A 102 10.30 0.18 4.07
C LYS A 102 9.84 0.76 2.74
N CYS A 103 9.91 2.06 2.59
CA CYS A 103 9.77 2.76 1.31
C CYS A 103 11.13 3.31 0.89
N ALA A 104 11.51 3.10 -0.36
CA ALA A 104 12.70 3.67 -0.97
C ALA A 104 12.33 4.42 -2.26
N GLY A 105 12.69 5.70 -2.34
CA GLY A 105 12.37 6.53 -3.50
C GLY A 105 12.31 8.01 -3.16
N ALA A 106 11.21 8.65 -3.52
CA ALA A 106 10.96 10.05 -3.18
C ALA A 106 10.74 10.28 -1.70
N ILE A 107 10.10 9.32 -1.03
CA ILE A 107 10.07 9.20 0.42
C ILE A 107 10.86 7.95 0.79
N ASN A 108 11.87 8.16 1.61
CA ASN A 108 12.49 7.10 2.38
C ASN A 108 11.73 7.00 3.70
N MET A 109 11.08 5.86 3.94
CA MET A 109 10.32 5.65 5.17
C MET A 109 10.59 4.27 5.71
N GLU A 110 10.71 4.16 7.03
CA GLU A 110 10.73 2.88 7.74
C GLU A 110 9.73 2.95 8.87
N VAL A 111 8.83 1.97 8.93
CA VAL A 111 7.81 1.84 9.98
C VAL A 111 7.92 0.45 10.58
N CYS A 112 8.03 0.38 11.90
CA CYS A 112 7.96 -0.85 12.67
C CYS A 112 6.64 -0.90 13.42
N ALA A 113 5.87 -1.97 13.24
CA ALA A 113 4.52 -2.14 13.75
C ALA A 113 4.26 -3.57 14.18
N GLU A 114 3.24 -3.83 15.00
CA GLU A 114 2.84 -5.21 15.33
C GLU A 114 1.76 -5.73 14.37
N VAL A 115 0.90 -4.84 13.87
CA VAL A 115 -0.26 -5.21 13.04
C VAL A 115 -0.30 -4.36 11.78
N GLY A 116 -0.62 -4.99 10.65
CA GLY A 116 -0.81 -4.35 9.37
C GLY A 116 -2.03 -4.90 8.66
N ILE A 117 -2.91 -4.03 8.19
CA ILE A 117 -4.22 -4.40 7.65
C ILE A 117 -4.59 -3.56 6.44
N ILE A 118 -5.14 -4.21 5.42
CA ILE A 118 -5.85 -3.49 4.37
C ILE A 118 -7.23 -3.12 4.89
N GLN A 119 -7.49 -1.81 5.03
CA GLN A 119 -8.80 -1.33 5.43
C GLN A 119 -9.76 -1.26 4.25
N GLU A 120 -9.27 -0.79 3.11
CA GLU A 120 -10.09 -0.58 1.92
C GLU A 120 -9.30 -0.82 0.63
N ILE A 121 -10.00 -1.29 -0.39
CA ILE A 121 -9.51 -1.28 -1.77
C ILE A 121 -10.56 -0.59 -2.64
N ARG A 122 -10.13 0.48 -3.31
CA ARG A 122 -10.99 1.31 -4.17
C ARG A 122 -10.56 1.16 -5.63
N GLY A 123 -11.54 1.16 -6.53
CA GLY A 123 -11.27 1.13 -7.97
C GLY A 123 -10.93 2.51 -8.48
N CYS A 124 -9.97 2.59 -9.40
CA CYS A 124 -9.62 3.82 -10.08
C CYS A 124 -9.30 3.56 -11.55
N LYS A 125 -9.20 4.64 -12.30
CA LYS A 125 -8.78 4.61 -13.70
C LYS A 125 -7.33 5.07 -13.77
N ILE A 126 -6.47 4.29 -14.42
CA ILE A 126 -5.18 4.78 -14.87
C ILE A 126 -5.47 5.86 -15.91
N SER A 127 -5.27 7.12 -15.54
CA SER A 127 -5.21 8.22 -16.50
C SER A 127 -3.91 8.04 -17.29
N GLU A 128 -3.94 8.20 -18.62
CA GLU A 128 -2.69 8.47 -19.33
C GLU A 128 -2.08 9.71 -18.67
N MET A 129 -0.92 9.56 -18.05
CA MET A 129 -0.19 10.70 -17.49
C MET A 129 0.19 11.59 -18.67
N SER A 130 -0.59 12.65 -18.88
CA SER A 130 -0.28 13.74 -19.82
C SER A 130 0.96 14.49 -19.38
#